data_AF-A0A7C5UF59-F1
#
_entry.id   AF-A0A7C5UF59-F1
#
_cell.length_a   1.000
_cell.length_b   1.000
_cell.length_c   1.000
_cell.angle_alpha   90.00
_cell.angle_beta   90.00
_cell.angle_gamma   90.00
#
_symmetry.space_group_name_H-M   'P 1'
#
loop_
_entity.id
_entity.type
_entity.pdbx_description
1 polymer ?
#
loop_
_entity_poly.entity_id
_entity_poly.type
_entity_poly.pdbx_seq_one_letter_code
_entity_poly.pdbx_strand_id
1 'polypeptide(L)'
;MPAPKTTLEHIREMALRIIHGEALSRIAREYGYAASPSRFRNRAKRVLSPQEFVQLLERLKANSRDTRFRPRVTGNWRINLERLQKIKSMTELEAAYLAGIIDGDGSLTLTHRKRNAVRGWENIEPHMNISNTSQSLMSHLSQMLGAPFYIVKDRRSRNWKQHFIISISAFVELDALLTRIIPYLIVKRRRAEIMLELVKRRLSKKPYTEEDRKLLREFRRLNRRGK
;
A
#
# COMPACT_ATOMS: atom_id res chain seq x y z
N MET A 1 -15.10 1.94 11.98
CA MET A 1 -14.75 3.11 12.82
C MET A 1 -13.30 3.49 12.57
N PRO A 2 -12.95 4.75 12.28
CA PRO A 2 -11.54 5.15 12.23
C PRO A 2 -10.91 4.93 13.61
N ALA A 3 -9.68 4.38 13.65
CA ALA A 3 -8.93 4.26 14.89
C ALA A 3 -8.87 5.64 15.59
N PRO A 4 -9.07 5.71 16.91
CA PRO A 4 -9.07 6.98 17.63
C PRO A 4 -7.78 7.74 17.33
N LYS A 5 -7.90 9.03 16.97
CA LYS A 5 -6.72 9.87 16.70
C LYS A 5 -5.93 9.98 18.01
N THR A 6 -4.75 9.37 18.06
CA THR A 6 -3.84 9.46 19.21
C THR A 6 -3.59 10.93 19.55
N THR A 7 -3.99 11.39 20.75
CA THR A 7 -3.87 12.79 21.21
C THR A 7 -2.41 13.16 21.50
N LEU A 8 -2.09 14.43 21.74
CA LEU A 8 -0.74 14.82 22.16
C LEU A 8 -0.39 14.29 23.56
N GLU A 9 -1.39 14.15 24.42
CA GLU A 9 -1.25 13.55 25.74
C GLU A 9 -0.85 12.07 25.67
N HIS A 10 -1.52 11.29 24.82
CA HIS A 10 -1.10 9.91 24.53
C HIS A 10 0.34 9.87 24.00
N ILE A 11 0.77 10.82 23.15
CA ILE A 11 2.17 10.85 22.69
C ILE A 11 3.15 11.10 23.83
N ARG A 12 2.81 11.97 24.79
CA ARG A 12 3.64 12.25 25.96
C ARG A 12 3.79 11.00 26.80
N GLU A 13 2.67 10.34 27.13
CA GLU A 13 2.64 9.11 27.92
C GLU A 13 3.42 7.97 27.25
N MET A 14 3.17 7.74 25.96
CA MET A 14 3.91 6.76 25.16
C MET A 14 5.42 7.04 25.19
N ALA A 15 5.84 8.30 25.10
CA ALA A 15 7.26 8.65 25.09
C ALA A 15 7.94 8.46 26.44
N LEU A 16 7.25 8.80 27.55
CA LEU A 16 7.76 8.56 28.91
C LEU A 16 7.95 7.06 29.15
N ARG A 17 6.97 6.22 28.77
CA ARG A 17 7.09 4.76 28.88
C ARG A 17 8.28 4.20 28.11
N ILE A 18 8.58 4.75 26.93
CA ILE A 18 9.79 4.38 26.15
C ILE A 18 11.07 4.78 26.89
N ILE A 19 11.12 5.97 27.48
CA ILE A 19 12.26 6.43 28.29
C ILE A 19 12.51 5.44 29.44
N HIS A 20 11.43 4.98 30.09
CA HIS A 20 11.47 3.96 31.15
C HIS A 20 11.76 2.52 30.67
N GLY A 21 12.06 2.33 29.39
CA GLY A 21 12.59 1.07 28.86
C GLY A 21 11.56 0.17 28.19
N GLU A 22 10.32 0.62 28.02
CA GLU A 22 9.32 -0.14 27.29
C GLU A 22 9.53 -0.08 25.76
N ALA A 23 9.22 -1.18 25.08
CA ALA A 23 9.32 -1.25 23.63
C ALA A 23 8.24 -0.40 22.94
N LEU A 24 8.66 0.50 22.04
CA LEU A 24 7.77 1.32 21.20
C LEU A 24 6.74 0.46 20.44
N SER A 25 7.11 -0.75 20.01
CA SER A 25 6.23 -1.67 19.28
C SER A 25 5.03 -2.15 20.11
N ARG A 26 5.23 -2.37 21.42
CA ARG A 26 4.19 -2.75 22.37
C ARG A 26 3.24 -1.59 22.63
N ILE A 27 3.82 -0.44 23.00
CA ILE A 27 3.08 0.79 23.29
C ILE A 27 2.28 1.24 22.06
N ALA A 28 2.89 1.26 20.88
CA ALA A 28 2.18 1.68 19.67
C ALA A 28 0.95 0.82 19.37
N ARG A 29 0.96 -0.48 19.70
CA ARG A 29 -0.20 -1.35 19.55
C ARG A 29 -1.31 -1.01 20.54
N GLU A 30 -0.93 -0.77 21.79
CA GLU A 30 -1.84 -0.41 22.90
C GLU A 30 -2.63 0.87 22.59
N TYR A 31 -1.94 1.92 22.12
CA TYR A 31 -2.58 3.21 21.79
C TYR A 31 -3.12 3.28 20.34
N GLY A 32 -3.10 2.17 19.58
CA GLY A 32 -3.51 2.17 18.17
C GLY A 32 -2.69 3.13 17.28
N TYR A 33 -1.44 3.42 17.66
CA TYR A 33 -0.59 4.40 16.99
C TYR A 33 0.03 3.84 15.71
N ALA A 34 -0.42 4.37 14.57
CA ALA A 34 0.00 3.90 13.24
C ALA A 34 0.94 4.88 12.48
N ALA A 35 1.44 5.92 13.13
CA ALA A 35 2.29 6.92 12.48
C ALA A 35 3.78 6.52 12.45
N SER A 36 4.52 7.06 11.48
CA SER A 36 5.93 6.72 11.29
C SER A 36 6.81 7.17 12.47
N PRO A 37 7.96 6.51 12.71
CA PRO A 37 8.89 6.92 13.78
C PRO A 37 9.33 8.39 13.71
N SER A 38 9.44 8.97 12.51
CA SER A 38 9.73 10.41 12.35
C SER A 38 8.55 11.29 12.77
N ARG A 39 7.30 10.89 12.48
CA ARG A 39 6.12 11.60 12.96
C ARG A 39 5.98 11.49 14.48
N PHE A 40 6.31 10.33 15.07
CA PHE A 40 6.32 10.15 16.51
C PHE A 40 7.31 11.11 17.18
N ARG A 41 8.57 11.14 16.74
CA ARG A 41 9.59 12.06 17.26
C ARG A 41 9.17 13.52 17.14
N ASN A 42 8.62 13.94 16.01
CA ASN A 42 8.16 15.31 15.81
C ASN A 42 7.01 15.70 16.74
N ARG A 43 6.13 14.75 17.08
CA ARG A 43 5.05 14.98 18.03
C ARG A 43 5.55 14.96 19.48
N ALA A 44 6.44 14.01 19.82
CA ALA A 44 7.06 13.91 21.14
C ALA A 44 7.87 15.16 21.50
N LYS A 45 8.59 15.75 20.53
CA LYS A 45 9.31 17.02 20.71
C LYS A 45 8.41 18.18 21.17
N ARG A 46 7.11 18.14 20.87
CA ARG A 46 6.15 19.19 21.25
C ARG A 46 5.60 19.04 22.66
N VAL A 47 5.80 17.89 23.30
CA VAL A 47 5.14 17.52 24.56
C VAL A 47 6.11 17.07 25.66
N LEU A 48 7.40 17.00 25.35
CA LEU A 48 8.47 16.65 26.27
C LEU A 48 9.38 17.86 26.50
N SER A 49 9.98 17.91 27.68
CA SER A 49 11.11 18.79 27.95
C SER A 49 12.32 18.41 27.06
N PRO A 50 13.28 19.35 26.86
CA PRO A 50 14.50 19.05 26.11
C PRO A 50 15.27 17.83 26.65
N GLN A 51 15.36 17.69 27.97
CA GLN A 51 16.04 16.60 28.65
C GLN A 51 15.35 15.25 28.39
N GLU A 52 14.03 15.18 28.58
CA GLU A 52 13.24 13.98 28.28
C GLU A 52 13.31 13.61 26.79
N PHE A 53 13.32 14.61 25.90
CA PHE A 53 13.43 14.34 24.47
C PHE A 53 14.80 13.75 24.09
N VAL A 54 15.88 14.20 24.72
CA VAL A 54 17.21 13.61 24.54
C VAL A 54 17.23 12.16 25.03
N GLN A 55 16.71 11.90 26.23
CA GLN A 55 16.60 10.54 26.80
C GLN A 55 15.78 9.61 25.89
N LEU A 56 14.66 10.11 25.35
CA LEU A 56 13.86 9.38 24.38
C LEU A 56 14.70 9.01 23.15
N LEU A 57 15.44 9.95 22.58
CA LEU A 57 16.27 9.70 21.40
C LEU A 57 17.37 8.68 21.68
N GLU A 58 18.02 8.75 22.85
CA GLU A 58 19.02 7.77 23.28
C GLU A 58 18.41 6.38 23.42
N ARG A 59 17.23 6.28 24.05
CA ARG A 59 16.52 5.00 24.17
C ARG A 59 16.09 4.44 22.82
N LEU A 60 15.60 5.31 21.93
CA LEU A 60 15.25 4.91 20.57
C LEU A 60 16.48 4.46 19.76
N LYS A 61 17.67 5.01 20.02
CA LYS A 61 18.94 4.61 19.38
C LYS A 61 19.48 3.29 19.96
N ALA A 62 19.53 3.18 21.29
CA ALA A 62 20.01 1.98 22.00
C ALA A 62 19.18 0.75 21.64
N ASN A 63 17.86 0.92 21.56
CA ASN A 63 16.92 -0.13 21.20
C ASN A 63 16.65 -0.20 19.69
N SER A 64 17.63 0.10 18.82
CA SER A 64 17.47 0.08 17.34
C SER A 64 16.87 -1.22 16.75
N ARG A 65 16.85 -2.32 17.50
CA ARG A 65 16.14 -3.58 17.17
C ARG A 65 14.64 -3.54 17.52
N ASP A 66 14.24 -2.89 18.62
CA ASP A 66 12.85 -2.71 19.09
C ASP A 66 12.18 -1.40 18.59
N THR A 67 12.99 -0.40 18.26
CA THR A 67 12.57 0.92 17.75
C THR A 67 12.54 0.94 16.23
N ARG A 68 13.02 -0.15 15.62
CA ARG A 68 12.37 -0.71 14.43
C ARG A 68 10.94 -1.09 14.83
N PHE A 69 10.10 -0.07 14.97
CA PHE A 69 8.74 -0.13 14.46
C PHE A 69 8.86 -0.27 12.93
N ARG A 70 9.33 -1.46 12.52
CA ARG A 70 8.95 -2.13 11.32
C ARG A 70 7.92 -3.13 11.85
N PRO A 71 6.60 -3.00 11.60
CA PRO A 71 5.74 -4.14 11.58
C PRO A 71 6.51 -5.19 10.80
N ARG A 72 6.48 -6.44 11.26
CA ARG A 72 7.15 -7.59 10.64
C ARG A 72 6.66 -7.88 9.21
N VAL A 73 6.15 -6.88 8.50
CA VAL A 73 5.87 -6.83 7.09
C VAL A 73 6.78 -5.74 6.48
N THR A 74 7.99 -6.16 6.12
CA THR A 74 8.88 -5.40 5.25
C THR A 74 8.18 -5.20 3.90
N GLY A 75 7.81 -3.95 3.57
CA GLY A 75 7.19 -3.56 2.29
C GLY A 75 5.68 -3.34 2.41
N ASN A 76 5.23 -2.10 2.19
CA ASN A 76 3.85 -1.61 2.22
C ASN A 76 3.13 -1.63 3.59
N TRP A 77 3.25 -0.50 4.30
CA TRP A 77 2.47 -0.13 5.48
C TRP A 77 1.00 0.16 5.18
N ARG A 78 0.25 -0.88 4.81
CA ARG A 78 -1.21 -0.98 4.89
C ARG A 78 -1.63 -2.29 4.22
N ILE A 79 -1.34 -3.45 4.82
CA ILE A 79 -2.29 -4.55 4.61
C ILE A 79 -3.52 -4.10 5.39
N ASN A 80 -4.53 -3.63 4.67
CA ASN A 80 -5.80 -3.33 5.31
C ASN A 80 -6.54 -4.67 5.46
N LEU A 81 -6.58 -5.22 6.68
CA LEU A 81 -7.21 -6.51 6.95
C LEU A 81 -8.70 -6.50 6.59
N GLU A 82 -9.39 -5.39 6.85
CA GLU A 82 -10.79 -5.20 6.46
C GLU A 82 -10.94 -5.26 4.94
N ARG A 83 -10.06 -4.55 4.21
CA ARG A 83 -10.01 -4.60 2.73
C ARG A 83 -9.76 -6.03 2.23
N LEU A 84 -8.77 -6.71 2.80
CA LEU A 84 -8.41 -8.07 2.42
C LEU A 84 -9.56 -9.04 2.68
N GLN A 85 -10.26 -8.87 3.81
CA GLN A 85 -11.44 -9.66 4.14
C GLN A 85 -12.57 -9.41 3.12
N LYS A 86 -12.85 -8.14 2.78
CA LYS A 86 -13.83 -7.78 1.76
C LYS A 86 -13.51 -8.39 0.38
N ILE A 87 -12.26 -8.29 -0.06
CA ILE A 87 -11.80 -8.91 -1.32
C ILE A 87 -12.00 -10.43 -1.28
N LYS A 88 -11.65 -11.07 -0.16
CA LYS A 88 -11.81 -12.52 0.00
C LYS A 88 -13.28 -12.95 0.04
N SER A 89 -14.16 -12.16 0.65
CA SER A 89 -15.59 -12.43 0.79
C SER A 89 -16.43 -12.00 -0.41
N MET A 90 -15.82 -11.45 -1.47
CA MET A 90 -16.50 -11.01 -2.68
C MET A 90 -17.28 -12.15 -3.35
N THR A 91 -18.52 -11.92 -3.75
CA THR A 91 -19.30 -12.90 -4.53
C THR A 91 -18.74 -13.05 -5.95
N GLU A 92 -19.12 -14.12 -6.65
CA GLU A 92 -18.74 -14.32 -8.05
C GLU A 92 -19.27 -13.19 -8.95
N LEU A 93 -20.50 -12.73 -8.69
CA LEU A 93 -21.12 -11.63 -9.43
C LEU A 93 -20.36 -10.32 -9.22
N GLU A 94 -19.98 -9.99 -7.98
CA GLU A 94 -19.16 -8.80 -7.69
C GLU A 94 -17.78 -8.89 -8.35
N ALA A 95 -17.16 -10.08 -8.35
CA ALA A 95 -15.87 -10.30 -9.02
C ALA A 95 -15.97 -10.14 -10.53
N ALA A 96 -17.05 -10.66 -11.15
CA ALA A 96 -17.31 -10.52 -12.57
C ALA A 96 -17.62 -9.05 -12.95
N TYR A 97 -18.46 -8.37 -12.17
CA TYR A 97 -18.76 -6.95 -12.35
C TYR A 97 -17.49 -6.11 -12.28
N LEU A 98 -16.66 -6.33 -11.26
CA LEU A 98 -15.40 -5.63 -11.09
C LEU A 98 -14.42 -5.91 -12.23
N ALA A 99 -14.36 -7.15 -12.74
CA ALA A 99 -13.52 -7.49 -13.89
C ALA A 99 -13.93 -6.70 -15.13
N GLY A 100 -15.24 -6.56 -15.40
CA GLY A 100 -15.76 -5.73 -16.49
C GLY A 100 -15.36 -4.26 -16.36
N ILE A 101 -15.49 -3.69 -15.16
CA ILE A 101 -15.03 -2.32 -14.87
C ILE A 101 -13.52 -2.18 -15.08
N ILE A 102 -12.73 -3.16 -14.64
CA ILE A 102 -11.27 -3.14 -14.81
C ILE A 102 -10.90 -3.24 -16.30
N ASP A 103 -11.63 -4.00 -17.11
CA ASP A 103 -11.36 -4.07 -18.55
C ASP A 103 -11.61 -2.74 -19.26
N GLY A 104 -12.67 -2.02 -18.89
CA GLY A 104 -13.02 -0.70 -19.42
C GLY A 104 -12.16 0.44 -18.89
N ASP A 105 -12.21 0.67 -17.57
CA ASP A 105 -11.66 1.85 -16.89
C ASP A 105 -10.43 1.55 -16.03
N GLY A 106 -10.01 0.28 -15.98
CA GLY A 106 -8.88 -0.16 -15.20
C GLY A 106 -7.54 -0.01 -15.93
N SER A 107 -6.48 0.09 -15.14
CA SER A 107 -5.10 0.01 -15.60
C SER A 107 -4.29 -0.94 -14.72
N LEU A 108 -3.49 -1.78 -15.37
CA LEU A 108 -2.51 -2.65 -14.74
C LEU A 108 -1.12 -2.16 -15.13
N THR A 109 -0.31 -1.79 -14.15
CA THR A 109 1.02 -1.23 -14.36
C THR A 109 2.05 -1.92 -13.47
N LEU A 110 3.24 -2.17 -14.00
CA LEU A 110 4.42 -2.57 -13.23
C LEU A 110 5.42 -1.43 -13.27
N THR A 111 5.62 -0.75 -12.14
CA THR A 111 6.73 0.20 -12.03
C THR A 111 8.00 -0.57 -11.74
N HIS A 112 9.10 -0.16 -12.36
CA HIS A 112 10.39 -0.83 -12.18
C HIS A 112 11.42 0.25 -11.86
N ARG A 113 11.98 0.18 -10.65
CA ARG A 113 13.04 1.06 -10.18
C ARG A 113 14.30 0.24 -10.00
N LYS A 114 15.36 0.61 -10.73
CA LYS A 114 16.73 0.15 -10.48
C LYS A 114 17.44 1.21 -9.66
N ARG A 115 17.76 0.93 -8.40
CA ARG A 115 18.49 1.88 -7.54
C ARG A 115 19.90 1.33 -7.30
N ASN A 116 20.89 2.00 -7.89
CA ASN A 116 22.33 1.72 -7.82
C ASN A 116 22.78 0.38 -8.40
N ALA A 117 23.46 0.44 -9.56
CA ALA A 117 24.11 -0.70 -10.21
C ALA A 117 25.10 -1.43 -9.27
N VAL A 118 25.73 -0.70 -8.35
CA VAL A 118 26.73 -1.22 -7.40
C VAL A 118 26.14 -2.12 -6.30
N ARG A 119 24.86 -1.93 -5.93
CA ARG A 119 24.22 -2.70 -4.84
C ARG A 119 23.17 -3.71 -5.31
N GLY A 120 22.91 -3.80 -6.61
CA GLY A 120 21.99 -4.78 -7.20
C GLY A 120 20.53 -4.66 -6.74
N TRP A 121 20.11 -3.49 -6.24
CA TRP A 121 18.73 -3.30 -5.77
C TRP A 121 17.77 -3.00 -6.94
N GLU A 122 17.09 -4.06 -7.36
CA GLU A 122 15.96 -4.03 -8.31
C GLU A 122 14.64 -4.04 -7.53
N ASN A 123 13.65 -3.26 -7.97
CA ASN A 123 12.32 -3.26 -7.38
C ASN A 123 11.24 -3.15 -8.48
N ILE A 124 10.33 -4.12 -8.52
CA ILE A 124 9.17 -4.18 -9.41
C ILE A 124 7.93 -4.06 -8.54
N GLU A 125 7.21 -2.94 -8.65
CA GLU A 125 6.00 -2.68 -7.88
C GLU A 125 4.76 -2.78 -8.77
N PRO A 126 3.80 -3.66 -8.44
CA PRO A 126 2.56 -3.77 -9.17
C PRO A 126 1.55 -2.71 -8.71
N HIS A 127 0.80 -2.19 -9.67
CA HIS A 127 -0.28 -1.22 -9.44
C HIS A 127 -1.48 -1.61 -10.29
N MET A 128 -2.63 -1.73 -9.63
CA MET A 128 -3.94 -1.75 -10.27
C MET A 128 -4.64 -0.44 -9.92
N ASN A 129 -5.08 0.31 -10.93
CA ASN A 129 -5.87 1.51 -10.73
C ASN A 129 -7.20 1.41 -11.47
N ILE A 130 -8.26 1.95 -10.88
CA ILE A 130 -9.54 2.21 -11.56
C ILE A 130 -9.75 3.71 -11.53
N SER A 131 -10.01 4.33 -12.68
CA SER A 131 -10.16 5.78 -12.80
C SER A 131 -11.43 6.12 -13.54
N ASN A 132 -12.31 6.92 -12.94
CA ASN A 132 -13.57 7.34 -13.58
C ASN A 132 -13.98 8.74 -13.09
N THR A 133 -14.76 9.47 -13.88
CA THR A 133 -15.33 10.78 -13.51
C THR A 133 -16.60 10.68 -12.66
N SER A 134 -17.27 9.53 -12.64
CA SER A 134 -18.47 9.26 -11.86
C SER A 134 -18.13 8.99 -10.40
N GLN A 135 -18.47 9.94 -9.52
CA GLN A 135 -18.25 9.79 -8.08
C GLN A 135 -19.11 8.67 -7.48
N SER A 136 -20.33 8.45 -7.99
CA SER A 136 -21.22 7.40 -7.49
C SER A 136 -20.63 6.01 -7.74
N LEU A 137 -20.15 5.75 -8.95
CA LEU A 137 -19.46 4.50 -9.30
C LEU A 137 -18.23 4.30 -8.39
N MET A 138 -17.40 5.33 -8.27
CA MET A 138 -16.16 5.25 -7.48
C MET A 138 -16.43 5.08 -5.98
N SER A 139 -17.55 5.60 -5.48
CA SER A 139 -17.99 5.39 -4.10
C SER A 139 -18.48 3.96 -3.87
N HIS A 140 -19.26 3.41 -4.81
CA HIS A 140 -19.69 2.01 -4.78
C HIS A 140 -18.49 1.06 -4.80
N LEU A 141 -17.55 1.25 -5.75
CA LEU A 141 -16.33 0.45 -5.83
C LEU A 141 -15.46 0.58 -4.57
N SER A 142 -15.39 1.78 -3.98
CA SER A 142 -14.66 2.00 -2.72
C SER A 142 -15.24 1.20 -1.56
N GLN A 143 -16.57 1.13 -1.45
CA GLN A 143 -17.25 0.35 -0.41
C GLN A 143 -17.06 -1.15 -0.61
N MET A 144 -17.25 -1.63 -1.85
CA MET A 144 -17.07 -3.02 -2.25
C MET A 144 -15.63 -3.49 -2.00
N LEU A 145 -14.64 -2.69 -2.40
CA LEU A 145 -13.24 -3.06 -2.24
C LEU A 145 -12.71 -2.82 -0.83
N GLY A 146 -13.28 -1.90 -0.04
CA GLY A 146 -12.63 -1.40 1.18
C GLY A 146 -11.41 -0.51 0.89
N ALA A 147 -11.42 0.18 -0.26
CA ALA A 147 -10.31 1.00 -0.73
C ALA A 147 -10.79 2.42 -1.03
N PRO A 148 -10.26 3.46 -0.36
CA PRO A 148 -10.69 4.82 -0.62
C PRO A 148 -10.27 5.24 -2.03
N PHE A 149 -11.11 6.02 -2.69
CA PHE A 149 -10.73 6.74 -3.89
C PHE A 149 -10.11 8.11 -3.53
N TYR A 150 -9.29 8.64 -4.43
CA TYR A 150 -8.70 9.98 -4.32
C TYR A 150 -9.17 10.85 -5.49
N ILE A 151 -9.34 12.13 -5.22
CA ILE A 151 -9.62 13.13 -6.24
C ILE A 151 -8.32 13.48 -6.96
N VAL A 152 -8.34 13.39 -8.29
CA VAL A 152 -7.27 13.88 -9.14
C VAL A 152 -7.80 15.10 -9.89
N LYS A 153 -7.20 16.26 -9.58
CA LYS A 153 -7.38 17.50 -10.34
C LYS A 153 -6.23 17.60 -11.33
N ASP A 154 -6.54 17.53 -12.61
CA ASP A 154 -5.50 17.78 -13.61
C ASP A 154 -5.13 19.26 -13.59
N ARG A 155 -3.86 19.55 -13.31
CA ARG A 155 -3.36 20.93 -13.26
C ARG A 155 -2.99 21.46 -14.65
N ARG A 156 -3.01 20.61 -15.69
CA ARG A 156 -2.54 20.95 -17.02
C ARG A 156 -3.60 21.62 -17.89
N SER A 157 -4.88 21.46 -17.57
CA SER A 157 -5.97 22.14 -18.29
C SER A 157 -7.15 22.42 -17.37
N ARG A 158 -7.59 23.69 -17.33
CA ARG A 158 -8.78 24.11 -16.57
C ARG A 158 -10.08 23.46 -17.08
N ASN A 159 -10.08 22.90 -18.29
CA ASN A 159 -11.26 22.35 -18.95
C ASN A 159 -11.43 20.84 -18.73
N TRP A 160 -10.47 20.18 -18.09
CA TRP A 160 -10.56 18.74 -17.85
C TRP A 160 -11.39 18.46 -16.60
N LYS A 161 -12.36 17.56 -16.73
CA LYS A 161 -13.19 17.15 -15.61
C LYS A 161 -12.32 16.51 -14.52
N GLN A 162 -12.65 16.81 -13.28
CA GLN A 162 -12.11 16.09 -12.14
C GLN A 162 -12.43 14.60 -12.30
N HIS A 163 -11.47 13.74 -11.99
CA HIS A 163 -11.69 12.29 -11.95
C HIS A 163 -11.23 11.74 -10.60
N PHE A 164 -11.70 10.54 -10.30
CA PHE A 164 -11.40 9.85 -9.06
C PHE A 164 -10.63 8.57 -9.38
N ILE A 165 -9.71 8.19 -8.51
CA ILE A 165 -8.89 6.99 -8.69
C ILE A 165 -8.93 6.12 -7.43
N ILE A 166 -9.14 4.82 -7.61
CA ILE A 166 -8.82 3.79 -6.60
C ILE A 166 -7.51 3.13 -7.04
N SER A 167 -6.51 3.07 -6.16
CA SER A 167 -5.24 2.37 -6.41
C SER A 167 -5.02 1.26 -5.38
N ILE A 168 -4.65 0.08 -5.88
CA ILE A 168 -4.24 -1.09 -5.10
C ILE A 168 -2.84 -1.51 -5.56
N SER A 169 -1.89 -1.56 -4.63
CA SER A 169 -0.48 -1.90 -4.92
C SER A 169 0.15 -2.84 -3.88
N ALA A 170 -0.57 -3.19 -2.82
CA ALA A 170 -0.08 -4.16 -1.84
C ALA A 170 -0.11 -5.56 -2.46
N PHE A 171 1.03 -6.25 -2.44
CA PHE A 171 1.17 -7.59 -3.02
C PHE A 171 0.11 -8.57 -2.53
N VAL A 172 -0.17 -8.61 -1.21
CA VAL A 172 -1.18 -9.51 -0.62
C VAL A 172 -2.60 -9.18 -1.08
N GLU A 173 -2.93 -7.89 -1.22
CA GLU A 173 -4.25 -7.45 -1.68
C GLU A 173 -4.43 -7.76 -3.18
N LEU A 174 -3.38 -7.54 -3.98
CA LEU A 174 -3.39 -7.87 -5.40
C LEU A 174 -3.44 -9.37 -5.65
N ASP A 175 -2.74 -10.20 -4.87
CA ASP A 175 -2.83 -11.66 -4.97
C ASP A 175 -4.27 -12.14 -4.76
N ALA A 176 -4.90 -11.68 -3.67
CA ALA A 176 -6.28 -12.00 -3.36
C ALA A 176 -7.25 -11.49 -4.44
N LEU A 177 -7.09 -10.24 -4.90
CA LEU A 177 -7.99 -9.63 -5.86
C LEU A 177 -7.86 -10.25 -7.25
N LEU A 178 -6.63 -10.35 -7.78
CA LEU A 178 -6.36 -10.91 -9.11
C LEU A 178 -6.85 -12.34 -9.22
N THR A 179 -6.63 -13.16 -8.17
CA THR A 179 -7.12 -14.55 -8.14
C THR A 179 -8.64 -14.64 -8.32
N ARG A 180 -9.40 -13.65 -7.83
CA ARG A 180 -10.86 -13.61 -7.95
C ARG A 180 -11.36 -13.09 -9.29
N ILE A 181 -10.69 -12.08 -9.86
CA ILE A 181 -11.19 -11.40 -11.07
C ILE A 181 -10.68 -12.01 -12.39
N ILE A 182 -9.53 -12.70 -12.38
CA ILE A 182 -8.92 -13.25 -13.61
C ILE A 182 -9.87 -14.15 -14.43
N PRO A 183 -10.68 -15.03 -13.81
CA PRO A 183 -11.64 -15.86 -14.57
C PRO A 183 -12.60 -15.05 -15.44
N TYR A 184 -12.92 -13.82 -15.02
CA TYR A 184 -13.90 -12.95 -15.65
C TYR A 184 -13.30 -11.83 -16.53
N LEU A 185 -11.99 -11.55 -16.38
CA LEU A 185 -11.30 -10.60 -17.26
C LEU A 185 -11.26 -11.12 -18.69
N ILE A 186 -11.39 -10.24 -19.68
CA ILE A 186 -11.29 -10.55 -21.11
C ILE A 186 -10.09 -9.82 -21.71
N VAL A 187 -10.12 -8.49 -21.73
CA VAL A 187 -9.14 -7.66 -22.45
C VAL A 187 -7.79 -7.61 -21.71
N LYS A 188 -7.83 -7.56 -20.37
CA LYS A 188 -6.64 -7.45 -19.54
C LYS A 188 -6.24 -8.76 -18.87
N ARG A 189 -6.87 -9.90 -19.20
CA ARG A 189 -6.61 -11.22 -18.60
C ARG A 189 -5.13 -11.59 -18.58
N ARG A 190 -4.47 -11.63 -19.74
CA ARG A 190 -3.06 -12.01 -19.83
C ARG A 190 -2.14 -11.11 -19.01
N ARG A 191 -2.43 -9.80 -18.95
CA ARG A 191 -1.65 -8.85 -18.12
C ARG A 191 -1.86 -9.14 -16.63
N ALA A 192 -3.09 -9.43 -16.23
CA ALA A 192 -3.44 -9.79 -14.86
C ALA A 192 -2.76 -11.09 -14.41
N GLU A 193 -2.70 -12.11 -15.28
CA GLU A 193 -1.98 -13.37 -15.01
C GLU A 193 -0.49 -13.13 -14.76
N ILE A 194 0.18 -12.39 -15.64
CA ILE A 194 1.61 -12.05 -15.48
C ILE A 194 1.84 -11.26 -14.19
N MET A 195 0.96 -10.31 -13.89
CA MET A 195 1.04 -9.54 -12.64
C MET A 195 0.86 -10.44 -11.42
N LEU A 196 -0.11 -11.37 -11.43
CA LEU A 196 -0.35 -12.32 -10.34
C LEU A 196 0.87 -13.22 -10.12
N GLU A 197 1.48 -13.72 -11.20
CA GLU A 197 2.70 -14.53 -11.11
C GLU A 197 3.84 -13.75 -10.44
N LEU A 198 4.12 -12.52 -10.91
CA LEU A 198 5.12 -11.66 -10.29
C LEU A 198 4.80 -11.38 -8.82
N VAL A 199 3.54 -11.10 -8.50
CA VAL A 199 3.09 -10.88 -7.12
C VAL A 199 3.39 -12.09 -6.23
N LYS A 200 3.03 -13.30 -6.65
CA LYS A 200 3.31 -14.54 -5.90
C LYS A 200 4.81 -14.77 -5.70
N ARG A 201 5.60 -14.54 -6.76
CA ARG A 201 7.07 -14.63 -6.68
C ARG A 201 7.64 -13.63 -5.68
N ARG A 202 7.11 -12.40 -5.62
CA ARG A 202 7.55 -11.38 -4.65
C ARG A 202 7.15 -11.70 -3.23
N LEU A 203 5.96 -12.26 -3.01
CA LEU A 203 5.53 -12.74 -1.68
C LEU A 203 6.44 -13.84 -1.14
N SER A 204 7.06 -14.65 -2.01
CA SER A 204 8.05 -15.67 -1.61
C SER A 204 9.41 -15.10 -1.14
N LYS A 205 9.63 -13.77 -1.24
CA LYS A 205 10.85 -13.05 -0.84
C LYS A 205 12.15 -13.51 -1.51
N LYS A 206 12.06 -14.22 -2.64
CA LYS A 206 13.23 -14.62 -3.42
C LYS A 206 13.83 -13.41 -4.17
N PRO A 207 15.14 -13.41 -4.50
CA PRO A 207 15.73 -12.41 -5.40
C PRO A 207 15.01 -12.32 -6.75
N TYR A 208 15.22 -11.23 -7.48
CA TYR A 208 14.74 -11.13 -8.86
C TYR A 208 15.58 -12.03 -9.78
N THR A 209 14.90 -12.89 -10.51
CA THR A 209 15.44 -13.85 -11.46
C THR A 209 15.30 -13.33 -12.88
N GLU A 210 15.94 -13.99 -13.85
CA GLU A 210 15.75 -13.65 -15.26
C GLU A 210 14.31 -13.88 -15.73
N GLU A 211 13.61 -14.85 -15.13
CA GLU A 211 12.19 -15.07 -15.39
C GLU A 211 11.34 -13.86 -14.96
N ASP A 212 11.62 -13.25 -13.80
CA ASP A 212 10.89 -12.03 -13.38
C ASP A 212 11.10 -10.90 -14.40
N ARG A 213 12.30 -10.80 -14.99
CA ARG A 213 12.61 -9.80 -16.03
C ARG A 213 11.93 -10.12 -17.34
N LYS A 214 11.82 -11.39 -17.71
CA LYS A 214 11.08 -11.85 -18.89
C LYS A 214 9.59 -11.53 -18.77
N LEU A 215 8.97 -11.84 -17.63
CA LEU A 215 7.59 -11.48 -17.31
C LEU A 215 7.37 -9.96 -17.39
N LEU A 216 8.29 -9.17 -16.82
CA LEU A 216 8.22 -7.70 -16.91
C LEU A 216 8.31 -7.20 -18.37
N ARG A 217 9.19 -7.78 -19.19
CA ARG A 217 9.33 -7.42 -20.62
C ARG A 217 8.05 -7.76 -21.38
N GLU A 218 7.47 -8.95 -21.15
CA GLU A 218 6.21 -9.37 -21.75
C GLU A 218 5.07 -8.43 -21.35
N PHE A 219 4.92 -8.15 -20.06
CA PHE A 219 3.91 -7.24 -19.54
C PHE A 219 4.00 -5.85 -20.20
N ARG A 220 5.20 -5.30 -20.32
CA ARG A 220 5.44 -4.01 -20.98
C ARG A 220 5.11 -4.04 -22.46
N ARG A 221 5.40 -5.15 -23.15
CA ARG A 221 5.04 -5.35 -24.56
C ARG A 221 3.53 -5.30 -24.73
N LEU A 222 2.78 -5.97 -23.86
CA LEU A 222 1.31 -5.94 -23.88
C LEU A 222 0.75 -4.55 -23.58
N ASN A 223 1.43 -3.71 -22.81
CA ASN A 223 0.99 -2.34 -22.51
C ASN A 223 1.34 -1.29 -23.58
N ARG A 224 2.05 -1.67 -24.65
CA ARG A 224 2.28 -0.74 -25.76
C ARG A 224 0.95 -0.46 -26.45
N ARG A 225 0.68 0.82 -26.76
CA ARG A 225 -0.46 1.20 -27.58
C ARG A 225 -0.36 0.49 -28.94
N GLY A 226 -1.50 0.12 -29.51
CA GLY A 226 -1.57 -0.24 -30.94
C GLY A 226 -0.98 0.90 -31.77
N LYS A 227 -0.17 0.56 -32.75
CA LYS A 227 0.24 1.51 -33.79
C LYS A 227 -0.97 1.86 -34.64
#